data_AF-A0A957A526-F1
#
_entry.id   AF-A0A957A526-F1
#
_cell.length_a   1.000
_cell.length_b   1.000
_cell.length_c   1.000
_cell.angle_alpha   90.00
_cell.angle_beta   90.00
_cell.angle_gamma   90.00
#
_symmetry.space_group_name_H-M   'P 1'
#
loop_
_entity.id
_entity.type
_entity.pdbx_description
1 polymer ?
#
loop_
_entity_poly.entity_id
_entity_poly.type
_entity_poly.pdbx_seq_one_letter_code
_entity_poly.pdbx_strand_id
1 'polypeptide(L)'
;MNKRTLATSLLALAAAGGLLLAGCSSDDGASEDLRGEVVQTYADGVHASYLASLTSAQAMDQAIDAFLAAPSEETLAAAKQAWLAARDDYSPTEAFRFYGGPIDDDDGPEGLINAWPLDEAYIDYVEGNPDAGIINMPDTYPDITADLLVSLNEDGGEVNISTGWHAIEFLLWGQDLNDDGPGDRPVSDYVDAPNAERRATYLATASDLLLVHLQQMVDEWAPDTEGNYRASFLALDVDEALTNILTGVGELSAGEL
;
A
#
# COMPACT_ATOMS: atom_id res chain seq x y z
N MET A 1 -47.02 -19.19 38.92
CA MET A 1 -48.14 -18.45 39.57
C MET A 1 -47.50 -17.45 40.52
N ASN A 2 -47.63 -16.11 40.49
CA ASN A 2 -48.45 -15.10 39.78
C ASN A 2 -47.60 -13.81 39.71
N LYS A 3 -47.39 -13.16 38.56
CA LYS A 3 -48.18 -12.08 37.92
C LYS A 3 -48.31 -10.74 38.67
N ARG A 4 -47.85 -9.68 37.96
CA ARG A 4 -48.22 -8.23 37.96
C ARG A 4 -47.48 -7.35 38.98
N THR A 5 -46.98 -6.16 38.61
CA THR A 5 -47.72 -5.06 37.97
C THR A 5 -46.79 -4.07 37.23
N LEU A 6 -47.28 -3.51 36.11
CA LEU A 6 -46.67 -2.41 35.35
C LEU A 6 -46.72 -1.07 36.10
N ALA A 7 -45.71 -0.23 35.89
CA ALA A 7 -45.83 1.22 36.04
C ALA A 7 -45.23 1.91 34.81
N THR A 8 -46.10 2.62 34.12
CA THR A 8 -45.92 3.43 32.92
C THR A 8 -45.08 4.67 33.24
N SER A 9 -44.19 5.08 32.34
CA SER A 9 -43.71 6.46 32.28
C SER A 9 -43.60 6.88 30.83
N LEU A 10 -44.58 7.70 30.43
CA LEU A 10 -44.55 8.54 29.25
C LEU A 10 -43.32 9.46 29.34
N LEU A 11 -42.52 9.53 28.27
CA LEU A 11 -41.82 10.77 27.93
C LEU A 11 -42.25 11.20 26.54
N ALA A 12 -42.57 12.48 26.46
CA ALA A 12 -43.34 13.13 25.42
C ALA A 12 -42.61 13.21 24.08
N LEU A 13 -43.38 12.93 23.03
CA LEU A 13 -43.13 13.31 21.66
C LEU A 13 -43.16 14.84 21.55
N ALA A 14 -42.02 15.47 21.26
CA ALA A 14 -41.95 16.86 20.83
C ALA A 14 -41.45 16.89 19.37
N ALA A 15 -42.26 17.53 18.54
CA ALA A 15 -42.10 17.62 17.10
C ALA A 15 -40.84 18.38 16.68
N ALA A 16 -40.10 17.79 15.74
CA ALA A 16 -39.34 18.52 14.73
C ALA A 16 -39.84 18.02 13.36
N GLY A 17 -41.05 18.44 13.02
CA GLY A 17 -41.53 18.41 11.64
C GLY A 17 -41.01 19.63 10.91
N GLY A 18 -40.52 19.42 9.69
CA GLY A 18 -40.36 20.46 8.68
C GLY A 18 -38.96 21.06 8.57
N LEU A 19 -38.16 20.51 7.66
CA LEU A 19 -37.70 21.24 6.48
C LEU A 19 -37.20 20.23 5.42
N LEU A 20 -38.13 19.47 4.86
CA LEU A 20 -37.98 18.93 3.50
C LEU A 20 -38.69 19.92 2.57
N LEU A 21 -37.99 20.33 1.51
CA LEU A 21 -38.42 21.21 0.41
C LEU A 21 -38.25 22.73 0.64
N ALA A 22 -37.03 23.21 0.42
CA ALA A 22 -36.80 24.56 -0.11
C ALA A 22 -35.51 24.55 -0.94
N GLY A 23 -35.64 24.63 -2.27
CA GLY A 23 -34.51 25.04 -3.12
C GLY A 23 -34.24 24.21 -4.38
N CYS A 24 -35.25 23.73 -5.12
CA CYS A 24 -35.05 23.59 -6.58
C CYS A 24 -35.08 24.99 -7.20
N SER A 25 -33.98 25.72 -7.04
CA SER A 25 -33.57 26.73 -8.02
C SER A 25 -32.51 26.04 -8.86
N SER A 26 -32.76 25.88 -10.16
CA SER A 26 -31.74 25.48 -11.13
C SER A 26 -30.70 26.60 -11.16
N ASP A 27 -29.78 26.57 -10.21
CA ASP A 27 -28.59 27.40 -10.17
C ASP A 27 -27.43 26.49 -10.55
N ASP A 28 -27.32 26.23 -11.86
CA ASP A 28 -26.36 25.27 -12.42
C ASP A 28 -24.91 25.64 -12.01
N GLY A 29 -24.63 26.92 -11.73
CA GLY A 29 -23.32 27.39 -11.26
C GLY A 29 -22.93 26.92 -9.86
N ALA A 30 -23.88 26.86 -8.90
CA ALA A 30 -23.58 26.37 -7.55
C ALA A 30 -23.27 24.86 -7.53
N SER A 31 -23.83 24.12 -8.50
CA SER A 31 -23.53 22.70 -8.68
C SER A 31 -22.18 22.47 -9.36
N GLU A 32 -21.77 23.30 -10.32
CA GLU A 32 -20.44 23.19 -10.94
C GLU A 32 -19.31 23.53 -9.96
N ASP A 33 -19.49 24.59 -9.16
CA ASP A 33 -18.51 24.99 -8.13
C ASP A 33 -18.26 23.85 -7.13
N LEU A 34 -19.32 23.21 -6.63
CA LEU A 34 -19.21 22.05 -5.71
C LEU A 34 -18.50 20.85 -6.36
N ARG A 35 -18.70 20.61 -7.65
CA ARG A 35 -18.06 19.49 -8.36
C ARG A 35 -16.56 19.74 -8.52
N GLY A 36 -16.17 20.98 -8.83
CA GLY A 36 -14.78 21.39 -8.83
C GLY A 36 -14.12 21.24 -7.45
N GLU A 37 -14.82 21.65 -6.39
CA GLU A 37 -14.35 21.47 -5.00
C GLU A 37 -14.14 19.99 -4.62
N VAL A 38 -15.00 19.08 -5.10
CA VAL A 38 -14.82 17.63 -4.90
C VAL A 38 -13.56 17.12 -5.58
N VAL A 39 -13.31 17.51 -6.83
CA VAL A 39 -12.10 17.14 -7.59
C VAL A 39 -10.84 17.66 -6.90
N GLN A 40 -10.88 18.90 -6.41
CA GLN A 40 -9.79 19.50 -5.62
C GLN A 40 -9.53 18.73 -4.33
N THR A 41 -10.59 18.44 -3.57
CA THR A 41 -10.52 17.69 -2.31
C THR A 41 -9.98 16.28 -2.53
N TYR A 42 -10.36 15.63 -3.64
CA TYR A 42 -9.81 14.35 -4.02
C TYR A 42 -8.29 14.43 -4.22
N ALA A 43 -7.82 15.35 -5.07
CA ALA A 43 -6.39 15.49 -5.34
C ALA A 43 -5.57 15.80 -4.08
N ASP A 44 -6.11 16.61 -3.17
CA ASP A 44 -5.49 16.90 -1.87
C ASP A 44 -5.43 15.65 -0.97
N GLY A 45 -6.50 14.84 -0.99
CA GLY A 45 -6.57 13.55 -0.30
C GLY A 45 -5.57 12.53 -0.85
N VAL A 46 -5.44 12.41 -2.17
CA VAL A 46 -4.47 11.49 -2.80
C VAL A 46 -3.05 11.82 -2.36
N HIS A 47 -2.65 13.09 -2.48
CA HIS A 47 -1.34 13.54 -2.03
C HIS A 47 -1.11 13.27 -0.55
N ALA A 48 -2.08 13.59 0.31
CA ALA A 48 -1.97 13.36 1.74
C ALA A 48 -1.81 11.88 2.10
N SER A 49 -2.50 10.98 1.39
CA SER A 49 -2.39 9.53 1.60
C SER A 49 -1.03 8.98 1.17
N TYR A 50 -0.51 9.36 -0.01
CA TYR A 50 0.84 8.94 -0.40
C TYR A 50 1.92 9.51 0.52
N LEU A 51 1.76 10.75 1.00
CA LEU A 51 2.69 11.33 1.97
C LEU A 51 2.67 10.59 3.31
N ALA A 52 1.49 10.18 3.78
CA ALA A 52 1.36 9.36 4.98
C ALA A 52 2.04 8.00 4.80
N SER A 53 1.76 7.32 3.68
CA SER A 53 2.39 6.04 3.33
C SER A 53 3.92 6.14 3.23
N LEU A 54 4.45 7.16 2.57
CA LEU A 54 5.89 7.41 2.52
C LEU A 54 6.48 7.62 3.92
N THR A 55 5.80 8.40 4.77
CA THR A 55 6.27 8.70 6.12
C THR A 55 6.36 7.45 6.99
N SER A 56 5.36 6.58 6.95
CA SER A 56 5.39 5.32 7.70
C SER A 56 6.33 4.29 7.08
N ALA A 57 6.49 4.26 5.75
CA ALA A 57 7.52 3.45 5.09
C ALA A 57 8.93 3.88 5.50
N GLN A 58 9.22 5.18 5.65
CA GLN A 58 10.50 5.66 6.17
C GLN A 58 10.75 5.22 7.63
N ALA A 59 9.69 5.12 8.44
CA ALA A 59 9.80 4.58 9.79
C ALA A 59 10.04 3.06 9.80
N MET A 60 9.42 2.33 8.86
CA MET A 60 9.69 0.92 8.63
C MET A 60 11.13 0.68 8.19
N ASP A 61 11.63 1.45 7.24
CA ASP A 61 13.00 1.39 6.75
C ASP A 61 14.02 1.57 7.87
N GLN A 62 13.82 2.58 8.73
CA GLN A 62 14.66 2.78 9.93
C GLN A 62 14.58 1.60 10.92
N ALA A 63 13.42 0.96 11.05
CA ALA A 63 13.27 -0.22 11.90
C ALA A 63 13.97 -1.46 11.31
N ILE A 64 13.94 -1.61 9.98
CA ILE A 64 14.70 -2.62 9.24
C ILE A 64 16.20 -2.38 9.42
N ASP A 65 16.69 -1.16 9.25
CA ASP A 65 18.08 -0.80 9.49
C ASP A 65 18.52 -1.13 10.93
N ALA A 66 17.69 -0.80 11.92
CA ALA A 66 17.97 -1.13 13.32
C ALA A 66 18.00 -2.65 13.55
N PHE A 67 17.12 -3.41 12.89
CA PHE A 67 17.14 -4.87 12.91
C PHE A 67 18.42 -5.43 12.30
N LEU A 68 18.79 -5.00 11.09
CA LEU A 68 19.97 -5.50 10.40
C LEU A 68 21.28 -5.12 11.11
N ALA A 69 21.33 -3.96 11.79
CA ALA A 69 22.48 -3.54 12.57
C ALA A 69 22.65 -4.34 13.88
N ALA A 70 21.55 -4.80 14.49
CA ALA A 70 21.55 -5.59 15.72
C ALA A 70 20.45 -6.66 15.71
N PRO A 71 20.65 -7.77 14.96
CA PRO A 71 19.61 -8.78 14.82
C PRO A 71 19.27 -9.45 16.15
N SER A 72 18.00 -9.38 16.53
CA SER A 72 17.43 -10.00 17.73
C SER A 72 15.93 -10.21 17.54
N GLU A 73 15.30 -11.02 18.37
CA GLU A 73 13.85 -11.21 18.32
C GLU A 73 13.10 -9.89 18.56
N GLU A 74 13.65 -9.02 19.42
CA GLU A 74 13.08 -7.70 19.71
C GLU A 74 13.13 -6.78 18.49
N THR A 75 14.28 -6.71 17.81
CA THR A 75 14.45 -5.83 16.66
C THR A 75 13.76 -6.37 15.40
N LEU A 76 13.69 -7.69 15.20
CA LEU A 76 12.88 -8.30 14.14
C LEU A 76 11.39 -8.02 14.36
N ALA A 77 10.91 -8.18 15.60
CA ALA A 77 9.52 -7.86 15.94
C ALA A 77 9.22 -6.36 15.72
N ALA A 78 10.17 -5.46 16.02
CA ALA A 78 10.02 -4.04 15.76
C ALA A 78 9.89 -3.73 14.25
N ALA A 79 10.73 -4.35 13.41
CA ALA A 79 10.63 -4.21 11.95
C ALA A 79 9.29 -4.73 11.41
N LYS A 80 8.84 -5.90 11.88
CA LYS A 80 7.52 -6.48 11.55
C LYS A 80 6.36 -5.55 11.93
N GLN A 81 6.39 -4.97 13.12
CA GLN A 81 5.35 -4.02 13.56
C GLN A 81 5.36 -2.73 12.74
N ALA A 82 6.54 -2.23 12.37
CA ALA A 82 6.64 -1.05 11.53
C ALA A 82 6.14 -1.31 10.10
N TRP A 83 6.40 -2.51 9.55
CA TRP A 83 5.83 -2.93 8.27
C TRP A 83 4.30 -2.96 8.29
N LEU A 84 3.69 -3.54 9.33
CA LEU A 84 2.23 -3.57 9.46
C LEU A 84 1.64 -2.15 9.52
N ALA A 85 2.24 -1.26 10.31
CA ALA A 85 1.80 0.13 10.39
C ALA A 85 1.94 0.86 9.04
N ALA A 86 3.03 0.61 8.31
CA ALA A 86 3.24 1.21 7.00
C ALA A 86 2.27 0.67 5.94
N ARG A 87 1.94 -0.63 5.99
CA ARG A 87 0.95 -1.24 5.11
C ARG A 87 -0.47 -0.72 5.38
N ASP A 88 -0.81 -0.45 6.64
CA ASP A 88 -2.09 0.17 7.02
C ASP A 88 -2.25 1.56 6.38
N ASP A 89 -1.18 2.37 6.36
CA ASP A 89 -1.20 3.70 5.73
C ASP A 89 -1.13 3.65 4.19
N TYR A 90 -0.54 2.61 3.61
CA TYR A 90 -0.54 2.39 2.16
C TYR A 90 -1.90 1.93 1.63
N SER A 91 -2.60 1.04 2.34
CA SER A 91 -3.83 0.39 1.86
C SER A 91 -4.91 1.36 1.30
N PRO A 92 -5.18 2.54 1.90
CA PRO A 92 -6.12 3.50 1.33
C PRO A 92 -5.72 4.05 -0.05
N THR A 93 -4.43 4.00 -0.41
CA THR A 93 -3.94 4.49 -1.70
C THR A 93 -4.37 3.62 -2.88
N GLU A 94 -4.72 2.36 -2.62
CA GLU A 94 -5.18 1.42 -3.65
C GLU A 94 -6.49 1.90 -4.33
N ALA A 95 -7.26 2.77 -3.68
CA ALA A 95 -8.46 3.39 -4.24
C ALA A 95 -8.17 4.45 -5.33
N PHE A 96 -6.89 4.80 -5.54
CA PHE A 96 -6.45 5.79 -6.53
C PHE A 96 -5.89 5.18 -7.81
N ARG A 97 -6.09 3.88 -8.00
CA ARG A 97 -5.72 3.14 -9.22
C ARG A 97 -6.89 3.08 -10.21
N PHE A 98 -6.65 2.43 -11.33
CA PHE A 98 -7.61 1.97 -12.36
C PHE A 98 -8.14 3.03 -13.32
N TYR A 99 -7.48 4.20 -13.39
CA TYR A 99 -7.83 5.23 -14.36
C TYR A 99 -6.63 5.74 -15.15
N GLY A 100 -5.52 5.01 -15.14
CA GLY A 100 -4.28 5.39 -15.85
C GLY A 100 -3.64 6.62 -15.23
N GLY A 101 -3.56 6.64 -13.90
CA GLY A 101 -2.81 7.63 -13.15
C GLY A 101 -1.35 7.23 -13.00
N PRO A 102 -0.55 8.00 -12.27
CA PRO A 102 0.90 7.80 -12.18
C PRO A 102 1.31 6.45 -11.58
N ILE A 103 0.42 5.83 -10.80
CA ILE A 103 0.69 4.53 -10.19
C ILE A 103 0.53 3.38 -11.19
N ASP A 104 -0.40 3.50 -12.14
CA ASP A 104 -0.90 2.41 -12.98
C ASP A 104 -0.98 2.74 -14.48
N ASP A 105 -0.30 3.80 -14.93
CA ASP A 105 -0.04 4.05 -16.34
C ASP A 105 1.07 3.11 -16.88
N ASP A 106 1.42 3.24 -18.16
CA ASP A 106 2.40 2.38 -18.83
C ASP A 106 3.80 2.45 -18.17
N ASP A 107 4.12 3.53 -17.45
CA ASP A 107 5.40 3.77 -16.76
C ASP A 107 5.24 3.75 -15.22
N GLY A 108 4.07 3.35 -14.72
CA GLY A 108 3.67 3.42 -13.32
C GLY A 108 4.31 2.33 -12.45
N PRO A 109 4.65 2.63 -11.17
CA PRO A 109 5.38 1.70 -10.31
C PRO A 109 4.50 0.66 -9.60
N GLU A 110 3.22 0.48 -9.93
CA GLU A 110 2.33 -0.45 -9.19
C GLU A 110 2.91 -1.86 -9.09
N GLY A 111 3.44 -2.40 -10.19
CA GLY A 111 4.09 -3.72 -10.20
C GLY A 111 5.32 -3.80 -9.31
N LEU A 112 5.98 -2.67 -9.05
CA LEU A 112 7.18 -2.56 -8.22
C LEU A 112 6.86 -2.24 -6.75
N ILE A 113 5.64 -1.79 -6.44
CA ILE A 113 5.19 -1.43 -5.09
C ILE A 113 4.37 -2.56 -4.47
N ASN A 114 3.38 -3.09 -5.18
CA ASN A 114 2.30 -3.88 -4.57
C ASN A 114 1.82 -5.07 -5.44
N ALA A 115 2.69 -5.60 -6.30
CA ALA A 115 2.35 -6.78 -7.10
C ALA A 115 2.09 -8.01 -6.24
N TRP A 116 1.06 -8.77 -6.61
CA TRP A 116 0.61 -9.99 -5.95
C TRP A 116 -0.12 -10.90 -6.97
N PRO A 117 0.01 -12.25 -6.90
CA PRO A 117 0.71 -13.05 -5.90
C PRO A 117 2.22 -13.19 -6.13
N LEU A 118 2.96 -13.53 -5.06
CA LEU A 118 4.42 -13.68 -5.06
C LEU A 118 4.83 -15.17 -4.98
N ASP A 119 5.75 -15.60 -5.85
CA ASP A 119 6.45 -16.89 -5.71
C ASP A 119 7.61 -16.73 -4.71
N GLU A 120 7.41 -17.25 -3.50
CA GLU A 120 8.37 -17.17 -2.40
C GLU A 120 9.72 -17.80 -2.76
N ALA A 121 9.71 -18.84 -3.60
CA ALA A 121 10.92 -19.52 -4.06
C ALA A 121 11.72 -18.70 -5.09
N TYR A 122 11.17 -17.58 -5.57
CA TYR A 122 11.87 -16.63 -6.42
C TYR A 122 12.86 -15.77 -5.62
N ILE A 123 12.53 -15.44 -4.37
CA ILE A 123 13.35 -14.57 -3.52
C ILE A 123 14.36 -15.38 -2.68
N ASP A 124 13.90 -16.38 -1.94
CA ASP A 124 14.72 -17.13 -0.98
C ASP A 124 14.33 -18.62 -0.93
N TYR A 125 14.99 -19.35 -0.04
CA TYR A 125 14.69 -20.74 0.23
C TYR A 125 13.23 -20.95 0.67
N VAL A 126 12.71 -22.14 0.37
CA VAL A 126 11.40 -22.64 0.83
C VAL A 126 11.55 -24.08 1.34
N GLU A 127 10.55 -24.58 2.07
CA GLU A 127 10.51 -25.98 2.50
C GLU A 127 10.65 -26.92 1.29
N GLY A 128 11.62 -27.84 1.38
CA GLY A 128 11.94 -28.78 0.29
C GLY A 128 12.88 -28.23 -0.79
N ASN A 129 13.22 -26.94 -0.78
CA ASN A 129 14.18 -26.34 -1.69
C ASN A 129 15.08 -25.28 -1.00
N PRO A 130 16.14 -25.72 -0.29
CA PRO A 130 17.01 -24.82 0.49
C PRO A 130 17.89 -23.91 -0.38
N ASP A 131 18.05 -24.23 -1.67
CA ASP A 131 18.90 -23.51 -2.62
C ASP A 131 18.09 -22.60 -3.56
N ALA A 132 16.79 -22.38 -3.28
CA ALA A 132 15.90 -21.58 -4.11
C ALA A 132 16.18 -20.08 -4.01
N GLY A 133 15.76 -19.35 -5.05
CA GLY A 133 15.67 -17.90 -5.03
C GLY A 133 16.99 -17.14 -5.26
N ILE A 134 16.83 -15.86 -5.59
CA ILE A 134 17.91 -14.92 -5.90
C ILE A 134 18.98 -14.87 -4.79
N ILE A 135 18.56 -14.98 -3.53
CA ILE A 135 19.45 -14.97 -2.37
C ILE A 135 20.45 -16.14 -2.41
N ASN A 136 20.05 -17.31 -2.90
CA ASN A 136 20.86 -18.53 -2.89
C ASN A 136 21.58 -18.82 -4.22
N MET A 137 21.54 -17.89 -5.18
CA MET A 137 22.18 -18.01 -6.50
C MET A 137 23.28 -16.97 -6.77
N PRO A 138 24.36 -16.91 -5.96
CA PRO A 138 25.42 -15.89 -6.12
C PRO A 138 26.20 -15.99 -7.44
N ASP A 139 26.23 -17.17 -8.08
CA ASP A 139 26.88 -17.32 -9.40
C ASP A 139 26.09 -16.64 -10.52
N THR A 140 24.76 -16.57 -10.37
CA THR A 140 23.84 -15.91 -11.32
C THR A 140 23.64 -14.45 -10.97
N TYR A 141 23.48 -14.15 -9.68
CA TYR A 141 23.20 -12.83 -9.13
C TYR A 141 24.30 -12.44 -8.12
N PRO A 142 25.50 -12.07 -8.60
CA PRO A 142 26.64 -11.82 -7.72
C PRO A 142 26.37 -10.70 -6.72
N ASP A 143 25.72 -9.63 -7.17
CA ASP A 143 25.40 -8.45 -6.36
C ASP A 143 23.88 -8.24 -6.32
N ILE A 144 23.33 -8.03 -5.13
CA ILE A 144 21.93 -7.63 -4.96
C ILE A 144 21.91 -6.11 -4.99
N THR A 145 21.27 -5.54 -6.01
CA THR A 145 21.19 -4.10 -6.26
C THR A 145 19.77 -3.70 -6.62
N ALA A 146 19.44 -2.42 -6.45
CA ALA A 146 18.13 -1.88 -6.83
C ALA A 146 17.81 -2.17 -8.30
N ASP A 147 18.74 -1.89 -9.22
CA ASP A 147 18.60 -2.16 -10.65
C ASP A 147 18.33 -3.65 -10.93
N LEU A 148 19.01 -4.55 -10.21
CA LEU A 148 18.76 -5.99 -10.36
C LEU A 148 17.33 -6.33 -9.93
N LEU A 149 16.90 -5.91 -8.74
CA LEU A 149 15.57 -6.26 -8.22
C LEU A 149 14.46 -5.71 -9.10
N VAL A 150 14.60 -4.48 -9.63
CA VAL A 150 13.66 -3.91 -10.60
C VAL A 150 13.67 -4.72 -11.91
N SER A 151 14.86 -5.09 -12.42
CA SER A 151 14.95 -5.85 -13.68
C SER A 151 14.38 -7.27 -13.62
N LEU A 152 14.34 -7.85 -12.43
CA LEU A 152 13.83 -9.20 -12.19
C LEU A 152 12.32 -9.22 -11.89
N ASN A 153 11.73 -8.06 -11.56
CA ASN A 153 10.34 -8.02 -11.15
C ASN A 153 9.43 -8.37 -12.34
N GLU A 154 8.58 -9.37 -12.14
CA GLU A 154 7.71 -9.97 -13.16
C GLU A 154 8.47 -10.57 -14.36
N ASP A 155 9.81 -10.67 -14.30
CA ASP A 155 10.60 -11.29 -15.36
C ASP A 155 10.38 -12.81 -15.36
N GLY A 156 9.94 -13.35 -16.49
CA GLY A 156 9.67 -14.77 -16.64
C GLY A 156 8.35 -15.26 -16.02
N GLY A 157 7.54 -14.39 -15.42
CA GLY A 157 6.20 -14.72 -14.93
C GLY A 157 5.61 -13.67 -13.98
N GLU A 158 4.28 -13.53 -13.99
CA GLU A 158 3.53 -12.55 -13.16
C GLU A 158 3.70 -12.74 -11.65
N VAL A 159 4.18 -13.92 -11.22
CA VAL A 159 4.42 -14.21 -9.79
C VAL A 159 5.88 -14.00 -9.37
N ASN A 160 6.77 -13.70 -10.31
CA ASN A 160 8.20 -13.48 -10.04
C ASN A 160 8.42 -12.07 -9.49
N ILE A 161 7.84 -11.80 -8.33
CA ILE A 161 7.90 -10.50 -7.66
C ILE A 161 9.18 -10.43 -6.84
N SER A 162 10.00 -9.39 -7.07
CA SER A 162 11.33 -9.21 -6.45
C SER A 162 11.47 -7.92 -5.65
N THR A 163 10.44 -7.09 -5.59
CA THR A 163 10.45 -5.84 -4.82
C THR A 163 9.05 -5.52 -4.29
N GLY A 164 8.92 -4.42 -3.55
CA GLY A 164 7.64 -3.95 -3.02
C GLY A 164 7.23 -4.58 -1.69
N TRP A 165 6.01 -4.28 -1.26
CA TRP A 165 5.48 -4.64 0.05
C TRP A 165 5.61 -6.12 0.36
N HIS A 166 5.22 -6.98 -0.58
CA HIS A 166 5.16 -8.43 -0.39
C HIS A 166 6.54 -9.09 -0.42
N ALA A 167 7.52 -8.54 -1.14
CA ALA A 167 8.90 -8.99 -1.06
C ALA A 167 9.50 -8.71 0.33
N ILE A 168 9.24 -7.50 0.88
CA ILE A 168 9.67 -7.13 2.25
C ILE A 168 8.95 -8.01 3.28
N GLU A 169 7.66 -8.26 3.11
CA GLU A 169 6.87 -9.17 3.95
C GLU A 169 7.50 -10.57 3.99
N PHE A 170 7.74 -11.18 2.83
CA PHE A 170 8.38 -12.49 2.75
C PHE A 170 9.78 -12.52 3.37
N LEU A 171 10.54 -11.42 3.28
CA LEU A 171 11.85 -11.34 3.93
C LEU A 171 11.71 -11.23 5.46
N LEU A 172 10.67 -10.62 6.00
CA LEU A 172 10.45 -10.52 7.44
C LEU A 172 9.81 -11.77 8.04
N TRP A 173 8.86 -12.39 7.35
CA TRP A 173 8.09 -13.54 7.85
C TRP A 173 8.51 -14.87 7.23
N GLY A 174 9.18 -14.89 6.09
CA GLY A 174 9.56 -16.13 5.40
C GLY A 174 8.35 -16.82 4.77
N GLN A 175 8.54 -18.06 4.34
CA GLN A 175 7.49 -18.85 3.73
C GLN A 175 6.29 -19.00 4.67
N ASP A 176 5.09 -18.77 4.15
CA ASP A 176 3.87 -19.01 4.89
C ASP A 176 3.45 -20.49 4.83
N LEU A 177 3.61 -21.19 5.96
CA LEU A 177 3.17 -22.57 6.17
C LEU A 177 2.09 -22.68 7.25
N ASN A 178 1.58 -21.54 7.74
CA ASN A 178 0.72 -21.49 8.90
C ASN A 178 -0.75 -21.34 8.47
N ASP A 179 -1.63 -22.21 8.99
CA ASP A 179 -3.06 -22.17 8.64
C ASP A 179 -3.74 -20.86 9.09
N ASP A 180 -3.29 -20.26 10.20
CA ASP A 180 -3.95 -19.14 10.90
C ASP A 180 -2.98 -17.99 11.25
N GLY A 181 -1.84 -17.85 10.58
CA GLY A 181 -0.85 -16.82 10.86
C GLY A 181 0.16 -16.65 9.72
N PRO A 182 1.05 -15.63 9.77
CA PRO A 182 2.07 -15.44 8.76
C PRO A 182 3.22 -16.44 8.94
N GLY A 183 4.20 -16.44 8.03
CA GLY A 183 5.43 -17.23 8.17
C GLY A 183 6.24 -16.94 9.45
N ASP A 184 7.10 -17.90 9.82
CA ASP A 184 7.88 -17.89 11.06
C ASP A 184 9.41 -17.80 10.84
N ARG A 185 9.86 -16.85 10.01
CA ARG A 185 11.29 -16.65 9.76
C ARG A 185 12.06 -16.36 11.06
N PRO A 186 13.10 -17.15 11.39
CA PRO A 186 13.88 -16.96 12.60
C PRO A 186 14.97 -15.89 12.42
N VAL A 187 15.36 -15.23 13.51
CA VAL A 187 16.45 -14.23 13.49
C VAL A 187 17.78 -14.82 13.02
N SER A 188 18.02 -16.13 13.22
CA SER A 188 19.23 -16.82 12.74
C SER A 188 19.46 -16.68 11.24
N ASP A 189 18.38 -16.48 10.47
CA ASP A 189 18.47 -16.21 9.02
C ASP A 189 19.25 -14.95 8.67
N TYR A 190 19.35 -14.01 9.61
CA TYR A 190 20.07 -12.75 9.45
C TYR A 190 21.38 -12.71 10.27
N VAL A 191 21.76 -13.82 10.91
CA VAL A 191 22.94 -13.89 11.78
C VAL A 191 23.97 -14.90 11.27
N ASP A 192 23.60 -16.17 11.20
CA ASP A 192 24.54 -17.27 10.95
C ASP A 192 24.05 -18.34 9.97
N ALA A 193 22.82 -18.22 9.46
CA ALA A 193 22.34 -19.04 8.36
C ALA A 193 23.15 -18.80 7.06
N PRO A 194 23.17 -19.77 6.12
CA PRO A 194 23.67 -19.55 4.78
C PRO A 194 23.05 -18.30 4.14
N ASN A 195 23.88 -17.53 3.45
CA ASN A 195 23.49 -16.31 2.72
C ASN A 195 22.82 -15.22 3.58
N ALA A 196 23.02 -15.22 4.91
CA ALA A 196 22.47 -14.21 5.82
C ALA A 196 22.78 -12.76 5.39
N GLU A 197 24.01 -12.47 4.99
CA GLU A 197 24.41 -11.14 4.51
C GLU A 197 23.70 -10.74 3.20
N ARG A 198 23.50 -11.69 2.30
CA ARG A 198 22.76 -11.46 1.05
C ARG A 198 21.28 -11.18 1.33
N ARG A 199 20.69 -11.92 2.26
CA ARG A 199 19.30 -11.70 2.72
C ARG A 199 19.12 -10.34 3.38
N ALA A 200 20.05 -9.93 4.25
CA ALA A 200 20.08 -8.59 4.83
C ALA A 200 20.18 -7.50 3.75
N THR A 201 21.07 -7.70 2.77
CA THR A 201 21.22 -6.77 1.63
C THR A 201 19.94 -6.67 0.82
N TYR A 202 19.26 -7.79 0.56
CA TYR A 202 17.99 -7.82 -0.16
C TYR A 202 16.92 -7.04 0.60
N LEU A 203 16.73 -7.32 1.90
CA LEU A 203 15.73 -6.66 2.72
C LEU A 203 15.92 -5.13 2.75
N ALA A 204 17.16 -4.66 2.94
CA ALA A 204 17.48 -3.24 2.86
C ALA A 204 17.19 -2.66 1.46
N THR A 205 17.64 -3.33 0.40
CA THR A 205 17.46 -2.86 -0.98
C THR A 205 15.98 -2.76 -1.39
N ALA A 206 15.17 -3.74 -1.01
CA ALA A 206 13.73 -3.73 -1.29
C ALA A 206 13.01 -2.62 -0.50
N SER A 207 13.41 -2.37 0.75
CA SER A 207 12.93 -1.24 1.56
C SER A 207 13.26 0.11 0.92
N ASP A 208 14.52 0.31 0.51
CA ASP A 208 14.98 1.52 -0.19
C ASP A 208 14.18 1.78 -1.49
N LEU A 209 13.99 0.75 -2.31
CA LEU A 209 13.23 0.83 -3.56
C LEU A 209 11.78 1.27 -3.32
N LEU A 210 11.14 0.73 -2.28
CA LEU A 210 9.79 1.12 -1.92
C LEU A 210 9.71 2.62 -1.57
N LEU A 211 10.70 3.16 -0.84
CA LEU A 211 10.75 4.60 -0.57
C LEU A 211 10.87 5.43 -1.85
N VAL A 212 11.68 4.99 -2.81
CA VAL A 212 11.83 5.68 -4.10
C VAL A 212 10.49 5.74 -4.84
N HIS A 213 9.76 4.63 -4.92
CA HIS A 213 8.50 4.57 -5.64
C HIS A 213 7.36 5.31 -4.92
N LEU A 214 7.30 5.26 -3.58
CA LEU A 214 6.34 6.08 -2.83
C LEU A 214 6.64 7.58 -2.95
N GLN A 215 7.92 7.97 -2.99
CA GLN A 215 8.30 9.36 -3.24
C GLN A 215 7.87 9.82 -4.63
N GLN A 216 7.98 8.98 -5.66
CA GLN A 216 7.46 9.29 -7.00
C GLN A 216 5.96 9.62 -6.95
N MET A 217 5.16 8.86 -6.20
CA MET A 217 3.73 9.13 -6.05
C MET A 217 3.43 10.42 -5.30
N VAL A 218 4.22 10.74 -4.26
CA VAL A 218 4.14 12.04 -3.58
C VAL A 218 4.43 13.19 -4.54
N ASP A 219 5.49 13.07 -5.34
CA ASP A 219 5.90 14.13 -6.27
C ASP A 219 4.88 14.35 -7.39
N GLU A 220 4.32 13.27 -7.95
CA GLU A 220 3.29 13.32 -8.99
C GLU A 220 1.98 13.97 -8.52
N TRP A 221 1.68 13.82 -7.22
CA TRP A 221 0.50 14.42 -6.61
C TRP A 221 0.79 15.70 -5.83
N ALA A 222 2.02 16.22 -5.85
CA ALA A 222 2.38 17.41 -5.09
C ALA A 222 1.55 18.65 -5.48
N PRO A 223 1.03 19.44 -4.52
CA PRO A 223 0.35 20.69 -4.82
C PRO A 223 1.34 21.75 -5.33
N ASP A 224 0.82 22.72 -6.08
CA ASP A 224 1.57 23.88 -6.58
C ASP A 224 2.83 23.54 -7.42
N THR A 225 2.87 22.33 -7.99
CA THR A 225 3.93 21.86 -8.89
C THR A 225 3.45 21.91 -10.34
N GLU A 226 4.18 22.63 -11.19
CA GLU A 226 3.89 22.65 -12.63
C GLU A 226 4.35 21.34 -13.30
N GLY A 227 3.49 20.76 -14.13
CA GLY A 227 3.86 19.64 -15.01
C GLY A 227 3.78 18.25 -14.38
N ASN A 228 3.39 18.12 -13.11
CA ASN A 228 3.08 16.83 -12.51
C ASN A 228 1.64 16.37 -12.84
N TYR A 229 1.32 15.12 -12.54
CA TYR A 229 0.01 14.55 -12.82
C TYR A 229 -1.14 15.33 -12.16
N ARG A 230 -1.00 15.75 -10.90
CA ARG A 230 -2.04 16.54 -10.21
C ARG A 230 -2.43 17.79 -10.99
N ALA A 231 -1.46 18.51 -11.57
CA ALA A 231 -1.76 19.69 -12.38
C ALA A 231 -2.60 19.35 -13.62
N SER A 232 -2.28 18.25 -14.31
CA SER A 232 -3.09 17.79 -15.45
C SER A 232 -4.47 17.27 -15.03
N PHE A 233 -4.55 16.55 -13.92
CA PHE A 233 -5.80 16.01 -13.39
C PHE A 233 -6.79 17.12 -13.01
N LEU A 234 -6.30 18.18 -12.35
CA LEU A 234 -7.13 19.34 -11.99
C LEU A 234 -7.52 20.21 -13.20
N ALA A 235 -6.87 20.02 -14.36
CA ALA A 235 -7.19 20.72 -15.60
C ALA A 235 -8.17 19.96 -16.51
N LEU A 236 -8.55 18.72 -16.14
CA LEU A 236 -9.56 17.93 -16.86
C LEU A 236 -10.93 18.61 -16.83
N ASP A 237 -11.80 18.18 -17.75
CA ASP A 237 -13.22 18.44 -17.60
C ASP A 237 -13.73 17.81 -16.29
N VAL A 238 -14.60 18.51 -15.56
CA VAL A 238 -15.04 18.06 -14.24
C VAL A 238 -15.79 16.73 -14.30
N ASP A 239 -16.51 16.43 -15.39
CA ASP A 239 -17.19 15.15 -15.57
C ASP A 239 -16.17 14.01 -15.77
N GLU A 240 -15.08 14.28 -16.47
CA GLU A 240 -13.98 13.34 -16.70
C GLU A 240 -13.23 13.04 -15.41
N ALA A 241 -12.84 14.06 -14.64
CA ALA A 241 -12.19 13.87 -13.34
C ALA A 241 -13.08 13.08 -12.36
N LEU A 242 -14.37 13.41 -12.29
CA LEU A 242 -15.31 12.66 -11.45
C LEU A 242 -15.51 11.21 -11.93
N THR A 243 -15.44 10.97 -13.24
CA THR A 243 -15.47 9.61 -13.79
C THR A 243 -14.26 8.82 -13.31
N ASN A 244 -13.05 9.37 -13.43
CA ASN A 244 -11.83 8.72 -12.97
C ASN A 244 -11.88 8.37 -11.46
N ILE A 245 -12.33 9.32 -10.63
CA ILE A 245 -12.49 9.11 -9.18
C ILE A 245 -13.42 7.93 -8.89
N LEU A 246 -14.57 7.86 -9.59
CA LEU A 246 -15.55 6.79 -9.39
C LEU A 246 -15.08 5.46 -9.96
N THR A 247 -14.33 5.47 -11.07
CA THR A 247 -13.71 4.27 -11.64
C THR A 247 -12.75 3.65 -10.65
N GLY A 248 -11.84 4.41 -10.05
CA GLY A 248 -10.85 3.85 -9.12
C GLY A 248 -11.46 3.15 -7.92
N VAL A 249 -12.41 3.80 -7.24
CA VAL A 249 -13.13 3.19 -6.11
C VAL A 249 -14.01 2.02 -6.57
N GLY A 250 -14.61 2.12 -7.76
CA GLY A 250 -15.48 1.09 -8.33
C GLY A 250 -14.74 -0.19 -8.71
N GLU A 251 -13.61 -0.08 -9.40
CA GLU A 251 -12.81 -1.22 -9.83
C GLU A 251 -12.15 -1.94 -8.66
N LEU A 252 -11.59 -1.19 -7.69
CA LEU A 252 -11.08 -1.77 -6.45
C LEU A 252 -12.17 -2.60 -5.77
N SER A 253 -13.36 -2.01 -5.58
CA SER A 253 -14.47 -2.69 -4.91
C SER A 253 -14.97 -3.92 -5.68
N ALA A 254 -14.84 -3.95 -7.01
CA ALA A 254 -15.24 -5.09 -7.82
C ALA A 254 -14.26 -6.27 -7.73
N GLY A 255 -12.96 -6.00 -7.52
CA GLY A 255 -11.95 -7.03 -7.28
C GLY A 255 -12.09 -7.72 -5.91
N GLU A 256 -12.67 -7.04 -4.93
CA GLU A 256 -12.85 -7.50 -3.54
C GLU A 256 -14.17 -8.25 -3.26
N LEU A 257 -15.09 -8.35 -4.24
CA LEU A 257 -16.43 -8.96 -4.10
C LEU A 257 -16.52 -10.37 -4.74
#